data_AF-A0A023H0E1-F1
#
_entry.id   AF-A0A023H0E1-F1
#
_cell.length_a   1.000
_cell.length_b   1.000
_cell.length_c   1.000
_cell.angle_alpha   90.00
_cell.angle_beta   90.00
_cell.angle_gamma   90.00
#
_symmetry.space_group_name_H-M   'P 1'
#
loop_
_entity.id
_entity.type
_entity.pdbx_description
1 polymer ?
#
loop_
_entity_poly.entity_id
_entity_poly.type
_entity_poly.pdbx_seq_one_letter_code
_entity_poly.pdbx_strand_id
1 'polypeptide(L)'
;QPNAMGGREVGGLANTLAAHMDYDSPGARSRVADFWGTGAVADGPGYKAVDMFEAVHRGDIRVIWIMGTNPAVSLPDSARVREALARCPTVIVSDCVAHTDTTDLADILLPAAGWGEKDGTVTNSERRISRQRCFLPLPAEVKPDWWIMSSVAGKLGFGEAFNYKRPADIFREHAALSAHENDGERLFNLAGLANLSDAGYEALIPVQWPVMEGAGVEAEGSTRLFSDGRFVTDNQRARFDA
;
A
#
# COMPACT_ATOMS: atom_id res chain seq x y z
N GLN A 1 -10.37 7.40 -6.76
CA GLN A 1 -9.38 6.31 -6.88
C GLN A 1 -10.03 5.01 -6.42
N PRO A 2 -9.95 3.91 -7.19
CA PRO A 2 -10.66 2.67 -6.90
C PRO A 2 -10.09 1.88 -5.70
N ASN A 3 -8.83 2.13 -5.32
CA ASN A 3 -8.14 1.41 -4.24
C ASN A 3 -7.54 2.36 -3.18
N ALA A 4 -8.17 3.51 -2.94
CA ALA A 4 -7.68 4.45 -1.93
C ALA A 4 -7.73 3.86 -0.51
N MET A 5 -8.67 2.95 -0.25
CA MET A 5 -8.75 2.24 1.03
C MET A 5 -7.57 1.27 1.17
N GLY A 6 -7.34 0.43 0.16
CA GLY A 6 -6.20 -0.50 0.15
C GLY A 6 -4.85 0.20 0.27
N GLY A 7 -4.68 1.38 -0.34
CA GLY A 7 -3.50 2.20 -0.15
C GLY A 7 -3.23 2.57 1.31
N ARG A 8 -4.27 2.84 2.12
CA ARG A 8 -4.13 3.12 3.56
C ARG A 8 -3.87 1.84 4.37
N GLU A 9 -4.51 0.74 3.99
CA GLU A 9 -4.33 -0.57 4.63
C GLU A 9 -2.87 -1.03 4.57
N VAL A 10 -2.18 -0.78 3.45
CA VAL A 10 -0.77 -1.15 3.25
C VAL A 10 0.25 -0.10 3.71
N GLY A 11 -0.19 0.99 4.36
CA GLY A 11 0.71 2.04 4.84
C GLY A 11 1.21 3.00 3.75
N GLY A 12 0.46 3.18 2.66
CA GLY A 12 0.78 4.09 1.55
C GLY A 12 0.64 5.58 1.87
N LEU A 13 0.52 5.96 3.14
CA LEU A 13 0.59 7.35 3.60
C LEU A 13 1.90 7.55 4.36
N ALA A 14 2.55 8.70 4.13
CA ALA A 14 3.84 9.02 4.76
C ALA A 14 3.81 9.03 6.30
N ASN A 15 2.62 9.18 6.91
CA ASN A 15 2.43 9.27 8.35
C ASN A 15 1.93 7.98 9.00
N THR A 16 1.80 6.89 8.26
CA THR A 16 1.30 5.61 8.77
C THR A 16 2.29 4.49 8.49
N LEU A 17 2.33 3.50 9.37
CA LEU A 17 2.88 2.18 9.09
C LEU A 17 1.81 1.31 8.41
N ALA A 18 2.21 0.14 7.91
CA ALA A 18 1.27 -0.82 7.35
C ALA A 18 0.27 -1.33 8.40
N ALA A 19 -0.87 -1.85 7.93
CA ALA A 19 -1.93 -2.43 8.74
C ALA A 19 -2.56 -1.49 9.79
N HIS A 20 -2.82 -0.24 9.40
CA HIS A 20 -3.45 0.79 10.24
C HIS A 20 -2.71 1.03 11.56
N MET A 21 -1.38 0.98 11.52
CA MET A 21 -0.53 1.37 12.63
C MET A 21 -0.01 2.78 12.40
N ASP A 22 0.06 3.58 13.46
CA ASP A 22 0.70 4.90 13.44
C ASP A 22 2.08 4.84 14.09
N TYR A 23 2.98 5.74 13.72
CA TYR A 23 4.32 5.82 14.32
C TYR A 23 4.29 6.09 15.83
N ASP A 24 3.29 6.84 16.30
CA ASP A 24 3.12 7.21 17.70
C ASP A 24 2.34 6.17 18.52
N SER A 25 1.82 5.11 17.86
CA SER A 25 1.15 4.02 18.56
C SER A 25 2.17 3.21 19.37
N PRO A 26 1.95 3.00 20.68
CA PRO A 26 2.87 2.23 21.51
C PRO A 26 3.17 0.84 20.90
N GLY A 27 4.45 0.52 20.73
CA GLY A 27 4.91 -0.77 20.20
C GLY A 27 4.68 -1.01 18.71
N ALA A 28 4.07 -0.09 17.96
CA ALA A 28 3.77 -0.30 16.53
C ALA A 28 5.04 -0.49 15.68
N ARG A 29 6.07 0.31 15.93
CA ARG A 29 7.34 0.23 15.20
C ARG A 29 8.07 -1.09 15.48
N SER A 30 8.13 -1.53 16.75
CA SER A 30 8.75 -2.81 17.12
C SER A 30 7.98 -3.98 16.52
N ARG A 31 6.65 -3.94 16.54
CA ARG A 31 5.81 -4.99 15.93
C ARG A 31 6.07 -5.17 14.44
N VAL A 32 6.19 -4.08 13.69
CA VAL A 32 6.53 -4.13 12.25
C VAL A 32 7.96 -4.64 12.06
N ALA A 33 8.90 -4.16 12.86
CA ALA A 33 10.30 -4.60 12.85
C ALA A 33 10.43 -6.10 13.11
N ASP A 34 9.74 -6.60 14.13
CA ASP A 34 9.74 -8.01 14.55
C ASP A 34 9.08 -8.90 13.50
N PHE A 35 7.93 -8.49 12.96
CA PHE A 35 7.25 -9.23 11.90
C PHE A 35 8.11 -9.40 10.64
N TRP A 36 8.79 -8.33 10.20
CA TRP A 36 9.67 -8.38 9.03
C TRP A 36 11.11 -8.82 9.36
N GLY A 37 11.44 -9.05 10.62
CA GLY A 37 12.79 -9.42 11.06
C GLY A 37 13.86 -8.36 10.72
N THR A 38 13.52 -7.07 10.82
CA THR A 38 14.40 -5.96 10.42
C THR A 38 14.58 -4.94 11.55
N GLY A 39 15.82 -4.45 11.73
CA GLY A 39 16.11 -3.32 12.62
C GLY A 39 15.91 -1.94 11.98
N ALA A 40 15.51 -1.89 10.70
CA ALA A 40 15.52 -0.67 9.89
C ALA A 40 14.12 -0.12 9.59
N VAL A 41 13.27 0.01 10.62
CA VAL A 41 11.98 0.71 10.49
C VAL A 41 12.18 2.20 10.78
N ALA A 42 11.62 3.06 9.93
CA ALA A 42 11.75 4.51 10.04
C ALA A 42 11.40 5.04 11.44
N ASP A 43 12.10 6.10 11.86
CA ASP A 43 11.92 6.70 13.19
C ASP A 43 10.66 7.54 13.37
N GLY A 44 10.02 7.91 12.27
CA GLY A 44 8.81 8.71 12.28
C GLY A 44 8.26 8.92 10.87
N PRO A 45 7.21 9.75 10.75
CA PRO A 45 6.58 10.10 9.49
C PRO A 45 7.55 10.67 8.44
N GLY A 46 7.33 10.31 7.19
CA GLY A 46 7.96 10.96 6.04
C GLY A 46 7.25 12.25 5.62
N TYR A 47 7.73 12.87 4.53
CA TYR A 47 7.10 14.06 3.96
C TYR A 47 5.75 13.75 3.32
N LYS A 48 4.77 14.62 3.55
CA LYS A 48 3.51 14.64 2.77
C LYS A 48 3.80 15.15 1.35
N ALA A 49 2.90 14.88 0.41
CA ALA A 49 3.15 15.13 -1.01
C ALA A 49 3.69 16.53 -1.34
N VAL A 50 3.07 17.60 -0.84
CA VAL A 50 3.54 18.99 -1.10
C VAL A 50 4.92 19.23 -0.47
N ASP A 51 5.09 18.87 0.80
CA ASP A 51 6.37 19.03 1.51
C ASP A 51 7.50 18.19 0.89
N MET A 52 7.17 17.03 0.32
CA MET A 52 8.09 16.13 -0.36
C MET A 52 8.66 16.81 -1.61
N PHE A 53 7.81 17.44 -2.44
CA PHE A 53 8.30 18.16 -3.63
C PHE A 53 9.09 19.41 -3.26
N GLU A 54 8.77 20.08 -2.16
CA GLU A 54 9.63 21.14 -1.63
C GLU A 54 10.98 20.60 -1.13
N ALA A 55 11.01 19.43 -0.49
CA ALA A 55 12.26 18.76 -0.09
C ALA A 55 13.11 18.34 -1.30
N VAL A 56 12.47 17.86 -2.38
CA VAL A 56 13.15 17.63 -3.67
C VAL A 56 13.72 18.93 -4.21
N HIS A 57 12.94 20.01 -4.21
CA HIS A 57 13.38 21.31 -4.73
C HIS A 57 14.60 21.86 -3.98
N ARG A 58 14.61 21.73 -2.65
CA ARG A 58 15.75 22.12 -1.79
C ARG A 58 16.97 21.20 -1.93
N GLY A 59 16.82 20.02 -2.51
CA GLY A 59 17.89 19.03 -2.67
C GLY A 59 18.04 18.04 -1.50
N ASP A 60 17.10 18.05 -0.54
CA ASP A 60 17.09 17.10 0.58
C ASP A 60 16.78 15.67 0.08
N ILE A 61 15.90 15.56 -0.91
CA ILE A 61 15.59 14.31 -1.62
C ILE A 61 16.32 14.30 -2.96
N ARG A 62 17.24 13.35 -3.11
CA ARG A 62 18.08 13.22 -4.32
C ARG A 62 17.61 12.13 -5.30
N VAL A 63 16.75 11.23 -4.84
CA VAL A 63 16.14 10.18 -5.65
C VAL A 63 14.67 10.14 -5.31
N ILE A 64 13.81 10.26 -6.32
CA ILE A 64 12.36 10.13 -6.17
C ILE A 64 11.84 9.06 -7.12
N TRP A 65 10.97 8.19 -6.61
CA TRP A 65 10.28 7.19 -7.42
C TRP A 65 8.77 7.45 -7.37
N ILE A 66 8.21 7.80 -8.52
CA ILE A 66 6.78 8.05 -8.73
C ILE A 66 6.15 6.83 -9.41
N MET A 67 5.07 6.30 -8.82
CA MET A 67 4.42 5.09 -9.31
C MET A 67 2.94 5.35 -9.60
N GLY A 68 2.52 5.22 -10.86
CA GLY A 68 1.12 5.26 -11.29
C GLY A 68 0.39 6.56 -10.98
N THR A 69 1.07 7.70 -11.06
CA THR A 69 0.49 9.03 -10.82
C THR A 69 1.21 10.12 -11.62
N ASN A 70 0.52 11.22 -11.93
CA ASN A 70 1.04 12.35 -12.72
C ASN A 70 1.09 13.66 -11.90
N PRO A 71 1.97 13.78 -10.89
CA PRO A 71 2.06 14.93 -10.00
C PRO A 71 2.39 16.24 -10.73
N ALA A 72 3.06 16.18 -11.89
CA ALA A 72 3.30 17.35 -12.74
C ALA A 72 2.02 17.98 -13.32
N VAL A 73 0.86 17.36 -13.12
CA VAL A 73 -0.47 17.90 -13.45
C VAL A 73 -1.40 17.92 -12.24
N SER A 74 -1.42 16.84 -11.44
CA SER A 74 -2.47 16.62 -10.44
C SER A 74 -2.23 17.29 -9.09
N LEU A 75 -1.00 17.70 -8.79
CA LEU A 75 -0.68 18.38 -7.53
C LEU A 75 -0.92 19.90 -7.62
N PRO A 76 -1.25 20.54 -6.49
CA PRO A 76 -1.29 22.00 -6.43
C PRO A 76 0.10 22.57 -6.75
N ASP A 77 0.11 23.74 -7.40
CA ASP A 77 1.34 24.39 -7.90
C ASP A 77 2.19 23.45 -8.78
N SER A 78 1.59 22.94 -9.86
CA SER A 78 2.23 21.99 -10.75
C SER A 78 3.51 22.52 -11.41
N ALA A 79 3.63 23.85 -11.58
CA ALA A 79 4.85 24.48 -12.07
C ALA A 79 6.03 24.26 -11.11
N ARG A 80 5.78 24.42 -9.80
CA ARG A 80 6.76 24.15 -8.75
C ARG A 80 7.16 22.68 -8.71
N VAL A 81 6.21 21.77 -8.86
CA VAL A 81 6.47 20.32 -8.94
C VAL A 81 7.35 19.98 -10.13
N ARG A 82 7.08 20.53 -11.32
CA ARG A 82 7.91 20.34 -12.52
C ARG A 82 9.33 20.85 -12.30
N GLU A 83 9.49 22.03 -11.68
CA GLU A 83 10.82 22.58 -11.36
C GLU A 83 11.58 21.67 -10.38
N ALA A 84 10.90 21.16 -9.34
CA ALA A 84 11.50 20.24 -8.39
C ALA A 84 11.98 18.95 -9.07
N LEU A 85 11.15 18.36 -9.93
CA LEU A 85 11.51 17.16 -10.69
C LEU A 85 12.69 17.40 -11.63
N ALA A 86 12.70 18.51 -12.38
CA ALA A 86 13.80 18.86 -13.28
C ALA A 86 15.14 19.11 -12.54
N ARG A 87 15.10 19.43 -11.24
CA ARG A 87 16.28 19.61 -10.37
C ARG A 87 16.72 18.32 -9.68
N CYS A 88 15.84 17.33 -9.56
CA CYS A 88 16.14 16.12 -8.82
C CYS A 88 17.22 15.31 -9.56
N PRO A 89 18.29 14.86 -8.88
CA PRO A 89 19.35 14.09 -9.53
C PRO A 89 18.90 12.77 -10.15
N THR A 90 17.82 12.16 -9.66
CA THR A 90 17.26 10.94 -10.24
C THR A 90 15.76 10.87 -10.02
N VAL A 91 15.01 10.94 -11.11
CA VAL A 91 13.56 10.74 -11.17
C VAL A 91 13.27 9.39 -11.82
N ILE A 92 12.69 8.48 -11.04
CA ILE A 92 12.21 7.19 -11.51
C ILE A 92 10.69 7.27 -11.65
N VAL A 93 10.14 6.86 -12.79
CA VAL A 93 8.70 6.78 -13.00
C VAL A 93 8.32 5.37 -13.43
N SER A 94 7.37 4.76 -12.71
CA SER A 94 6.72 3.50 -13.08
C SER A 94 5.29 3.83 -13.53
N ASP A 95 5.01 3.71 -14.83
CA ASP A 95 3.70 4.05 -15.39
C ASP A 95 3.31 3.10 -16.54
N CYS A 96 2.00 2.97 -16.75
CA CYS A 96 1.40 2.23 -17.87
C CYS A 96 1.16 3.11 -19.10
N VAL A 97 1.33 4.43 -18.97
CA VAL A 97 1.24 5.41 -20.06
C VAL A 97 2.65 5.91 -20.36
N ALA A 98 3.09 5.74 -21.62
CA ALA A 98 4.44 6.14 -22.03
C ALA A 98 4.71 7.65 -21.94
N HIS A 99 3.68 8.48 -22.17
CA HIS A 99 3.79 9.93 -22.21
C HIS A 99 2.74 10.60 -21.32
N THR A 100 3.25 11.29 -20.31
CA THR A 100 2.55 12.16 -19.36
C THR A 100 3.53 13.27 -18.98
N ASP A 101 3.03 14.39 -18.47
CA ASP A 101 3.91 15.50 -18.00
C ASP A 101 4.93 15.05 -16.94
N THR A 102 4.66 13.97 -16.18
CA THR A 102 5.60 13.43 -15.20
C THR A 102 6.60 12.47 -15.83
N THR A 103 6.18 11.58 -16.73
CA THR A 103 7.09 10.63 -17.40
C THR A 103 8.08 11.37 -18.30
N ASP A 104 7.69 12.50 -18.87
CA ASP A 104 8.56 13.36 -19.69
C ASP A 104 9.69 14.02 -18.87
N LEU A 105 9.59 13.99 -17.53
CA LEU A 105 10.60 14.45 -16.58
C LEU A 105 11.40 13.31 -15.93
N ALA A 106 11.18 12.07 -16.35
CA ALA A 106 11.85 10.90 -15.77
C ALA A 106 13.26 10.71 -16.35
N ASP A 107 14.24 10.43 -15.48
CA ASP A 107 15.55 9.90 -15.89
C ASP A 107 15.47 8.40 -16.19
N ILE A 108 14.60 7.69 -15.48
CA ILE A 108 14.35 6.25 -15.64
C ILE A 108 12.84 6.02 -15.74
N LEU A 109 12.39 5.51 -16.90
CA LEU A 109 11.00 5.12 -17.12
C LEU A 109 10.88 3.58 -17.11
N LEU A 110 10.05 3.07 -16.21
CA LEU A 110 9.79 1.64 -16.03
C LEU A 110 8.37 1.32 -16.52
N PRO A 111 8.20 0.47 -17.55
CA PRO A 111 6.88 0.14 -18.08
C PRO A 111 6.09 -0.74 -17.10
N ALA A 112 5.06 -0.15 -16.50
CA ALA A 112 4.23 -0.79 -15.48
C ALA A 112 2.95 -1.37 -16.08
N ALA A 113 2.47 -2.48 -15.51
CA ALA A 113 1.23 -3.11 -15.94
C ALA A 113 0.03 -2.16 -15.82
N GLY A 114 -0.84 -2.14 -16.84
CA GLY A 114 -2.13 -1.46 -16.81
C GLY A 114 -3.19 -2.22 -16.01
N TRP A 115 -4.34 -1.59 -15.74
CA TRP A 115 -5.40 -2.20 -14.91
C TRP A 115 -5.85 -3.59 -15.40
N GLY A 116 -6.07 -3.76 -16.71
CA GLY A 116 -6.52 -5.04 -17.26
C GLY A 116 -5.46 -6.15 -17.29
N GLU A 117 -4.20 -5.79 -17.07
CA GLU A 117 -3.05 -6.69 -17.07
C GLU A 117 -2.65 -7.13 -15.65
N LYS A 118 -3.01 -6.31 -14.65
CA LYS A 118 -2.69 -6.53 -13.24
C LYS A 118 -3.50 -7.69 -12.65
N ASP A 119 -2.85 -8.39 -11.73
CA ASP A 119 -3.42 -9.40 -10.85
C ASP A 119 -3.18 -8.98 -9.39
N GLY A 120 -4.20 -9.12 -8.53
CA GLY A 120 -4.10 -8.69 -7.15
C GLY A 120 -5.45 -8.55 -6.45
N THR A 121 -5.51 -7.63 -5.48
CA THR A 121 -6.75 -7.25 -4.80
C THR A 121 -6.92 -5.74 -4.77
N VAL A 122 -8.17 -5.30 -4.69
CA VAL A 122 -8.54 -3.90 -4.46
C VAL A 122 -9.54 -3.82 -3.32
N THR A 123 -9.40 -2.80 -2.47
CA THR A 123 -10.32 -2.50 -1.39
C THR A 123 -11.08 -1.21 -1.69
N ASN A 124 -12.40 -1.31 -1.77
CA ASN A 124 -13.29 -0.17 -2.04
C ASN A 124 -13.60 0.63 -0.74
N SER A 125 -14.43 1.67 -0.86
CA SER A 125 -14.77 2.57 0.25
C SER A 125 -15.55 1.90 1.39
N GLU A 126 -16.21 0.78 1.15
CA GLU A 126 -16.94 0.03 2.18
C GLU A 126 -16.09 -1.10 2.79
N ARG A 127 -14.75 -1.05 2.64
CA ARG A 127 -13.80 -2.05 3.16
C ARG A 127 -13.86 -3.40 2.45
N ARG A 128 -14.52 -3.48 1.29
CA ARG A 128 -14.67 -4.73 0.56
C ARG A 128 -13.44 -4.99 -0.30
N ILE A 129 -12.70 -6.02 0.08
CA ILE A 129 -11.59 -6.59 -0.66
C ILE A 129 -12.16 -7.45 -1.78
N SER A 130 -11.75 -7.18 -3.02
CA SER A 130 -12.16 -7.92 -4.21
C SER A 130 -10.94 -8.36 -5.00
N ARG A 131 -10.98 -9.57 -5.57
CA ARG A 131 -9.91 -10.06 -6.45
C ARG A 131 -9.95 -9.30 -7.79
N GLN A 132 -8.86 -8.61 -8.13
CA GLN A 132 -8.59 -8.09 -9.47
C GLN A 132 -7.91 -9.16 -10.33
N ARG A 133 -8.60 -9.63 -11.38
CA ARG A 133 -8.10 -10.65 -12.30
C ARG A 133 -7.54 -10.00 -13.56
N CYS A 134 -6.36 -10.44 -13.96
CA CYS A 134 -5.81 -10.15 -15.28
C CYS A 134 -6.76 -10.71 -16.36
N PHE A 135 -7.11 -9.89 -17.35
CA PHE A 135 -7.87 -10.30 -18.55
C PHE A 135 -7.18 -9.92 -19.86
N LEU A 136 -6.02 -9.25 -19.79
CA LEU A 136 -5.13 -8.97 -20.90
C LEU A 136 -3.72 -9.47 -20.57
N PRO A 137 -3.00 -10.11 -21.50
CA PRO A 137 -1.62 -10.50 -21.25
C PRO A 137 -0.73 -9.26 -21.03
N LEU A 138 0.35 -9.43 -20.26
CA LEU A 138 1.37 -8.39 -20.12
C LEU A 138 2.05 -8.11 -21.47
N PRO A 139 2.08 -6.87 -21.97
CA PRO A 139 2.76 -6.53 -23.22
C PRO A 139 4.29 -6.55 -23.06
N ALA A 140 5.01 -7.18 -23.99
CA ALA A 140 6.46 -7.06 -24.14
C ALA A 140 7.25 -7.08 -22.80
N GLU A 141 7.90 -5.96 -22.46
CA GLU A 141 8.74 -5.80 -21.27
C GLU A 141 7.98 -5.30 -20.04
N VAL A 142 6.68 -5.05 -20.15
CA VAL A 142 5.83 -4.57 -19.05
C VAL A 142 5.87 -5.55 -17.88
N LYS A 143 6.01 -5.00 -16.67
CA LYS A 143 6.01 -5.77 -15.42
C LYS A 143 5.01 -5.20 -14.41
N PRO A 144 4.40 -6.04 -13.57
CA PRO A 144 3.62 -5.56 -12.43
C PRO A 144 4.50 -4.76 -11.46
N ASP A 145 3.94 -3.73 -10.82
CA ASP A 145 4.66 -2.87 -9.87
C ASP A 145 5.38 -3.66 -8.76
N TRP A 146 4.73 -4.70 -8.20
CA TRP A 146 5.34 -5.54 -7.16
C TRP A 146 6.59 -6.28 -7.66
N TRP A 147 6.61 -6.69 -8.91
CA TRP A 147 7.75 -7.38 -9.52
C TRP A 147 8.90 -6.41 -9.72
N ILE A 148 8.59 -5.18 -10.17
CA ILE A 148 9.58 -4.11 -10.35
C ILE A 148 10.23 -3.79 -9.00
N MET A 149 9.43 -3.59 -7.94
CA MET A 149 9.91 -3.33 -6.59
C MET A 149 10.79 -4.47 -6.07
N SER A 150 10.33 -5.72 -6.21
CA SER A 150 11.08 -6.91 -5.77
C SER A 150 12.41 -7.06 -6.52
N SER A 151 12.42 -6.74 -7.82
CA SER A 151 13.63 -6.80 -8.65
C SER A 151 14.65 -5.74 -8.25
N VAL A 152 14.21 -4.51 -7.99
CA VAL A 152 15.08 -3.43 -7.49
C VAL A 152 15.62 -3.79 -6.09
N ALA A 153 14.76 -4.26 -5.19
CA ALA A 153 15.18 -4.72 -3.86
C ALA A 153 16.24 -5.83 -3.94
N GLY A 154 16.08 -6.80 -4.85
CA GLY A 154 17.07 -7.83 -5.13
C GLY A 154 18.42 -7.27 -5.58
N LYS A 155 18.42 -6.27 -6.47
CA LYS A 155 19.66 -5.58 -6.91
C LYS A 155 20.33 -4.77 -5.81
N LEU A 156 19.57 -4.34 -4.80
CA LEU A 156 20.08 -3.65 -3.60
C LEU A 156 20.52 -4.61 -2.48
N GLY A 157 20.43 -5.93 -2.69
CA GLY A 157 20.86 -6.94 -1.71
C GLY A 157 19.75 -7.46 -0.79
N PHE A 158 18.50 -7.06 -1.00
CA PHE A 158 17.34 -7.48 -0.20
C PHE A 158 16.51 -8.61 -0.87
N GLY A 159 17.14 -9.41 -1.74
CA GLY A 159 16.44 -10.40 -2.55
C GLY A 159 15.69 -11.47 -1.75
N GLU A 160 16.21 -11.85 -0.58
CA GLU A 160 15.54 -12.82 0.31
C GLU A 160 14.25 -12.26 0.90
N ALA A 161 14.26 -10.99 1.33
CA ALA A 161 13.09 -10.32 1.92
C ALA A 161 11.98 -10.01 0.90
N PHE A 162 12.32 -9.92 -0.40
CA PHE A 162 11.39 -9.60 -1.48
C PHE A 162 11.18 -10.76 -2.46
N ASN A 163 11.35 -12.01 -2.02
CA ASN A 163 11.27 -13.21 -2.87
C ASN A 163 9.83 -13.65 -3.19
N TYR A 164 8.99 -12.72 -3.65
CA TYR A 164 7.60 -13.00 -4.01
C TYR A 164 7.52 -13.62 -5.41
N LYS A 165 6.70 -14.65 -5.56
CA LYS A 165 6.48 -15.34 -6.85
C LYS A 165 5.17 -14.92 -7.49
N ARG A 166 4.21 -14.47 -6.69
CA ARG A 166 2.86 -14.07 -7.13
C ARG A 166 2.20 -13.10 -6.15
N PRO A 167 1.16 -12.36 -6.57
CA PRO A 167 0.40 -11.47 -5.69
C PRO A 167 -0.17 -12.16 -4.43
N ALA A 168 -0.49 -13.46 -4.51
CA ALA A 168 -0.98 -14.22 -3.36
C ALA A 168 0.04 -14.29 -2.21
N ASP A 169 1.35 -14.30 -2.51
CA ASP A 169 2.40 -14.32 -1.47
C ASP A 169 2.37 -13.02 -0.65
N ILE A 170 2.31 -11.88 -1.35
CA ILE A 170 2.26 -10.55 -0.76
C ILE A 170 0.95 -10.36 0.00
N PHE A 171 -0.17 -10.82 -0.55
CA PHE A 171 -1.47 -10.73 0.11
C PHE A 171 -1.50 -11.50 1.44
N ARG A 172 -0.95 -12.72 1.47
CA ARG A 172 -0.85 -13.52 2.71
C ARG A 172 0.03 -12.83 3.75
N GLU A 173 1.16 -12.28 3.34
CA GLU A 173 2.04 -11.52 4.25
C GLU A 173 1.32 -10.29 4.82
N HIS A 174 0.65 -9.52 3.97
CA HIS A 174 -0.16 -8.37 4.38
C HIS A 174 -1.28 -8.76 5.35
N ALA A 175 -1.99 -9.87 5.06
CA ALA A 175 -3.03 -10.39 5.93
C ALA A 175 -2.46 -10.86 7.28
N ALA A 176 -1.32 -11.55 7.28
CA ALA A 176 -0.64 -11.98 8.50
C ALA A 176 -0.17 -10.79 9.36
N LEU A 177 0.42 -9.74 8.75
CA LEU A 177 0.81 -8.52 9.47
C LEU A 177 -0.40 -7.83 10.11
N SER A 178 -1.54 -7.80 9.42
CA SER A 178 -2.76 -7.21 9.98
C SER A 178 -3.27 -7.94 11.23
N ALA A 179 -3.01 -9.23 11.35
CA ALA A 179 -3.40 -10.04 12.51
C ALA A 179 -2.34 -10.09 13.61
N HIS A 180 -1.06 -9.88 13.25
CA HIS A 180 0.07 -9.97 14.15
C HIS A 180 -0.08 -8.96 15.30
N GLU A 181 -0.14 -9.47 16.54
CA GLU A 181 -0.30 -8.67 17.77
C GLU A 181 -1.41 -7.60 17.63
N ASN A 182 -2.56 -8.00 17.11
CA ASN A 182 -3.69 -7.11 16.94
C ASN A 182 -4.58 -7.09 18.19
N ASP A 183 -4.82 -8.21 18.85
CA ASP A 183 -5.56 -8.35 20.14
C ASP A 183 -6.86 -7.51 20.28
N GLY A 184 -7.45 -7.09 19.15
CA GLY A 184 -8.63 -6.21 19.10
C GLY A 184 -8.34 -4.70 19.14
N GLU A 185 -7.08 -4.28 19.20
CA GLU A 185 -6.65 -2.87 19.18
C GLU A 185 -6.91 -2.21 17.82
N ARG A 186 -6.83 -2.97 16.72
CA ARG A 186 -7.01 -2.47 15.35
C ARG A 186 -8.13 -3.23 14.65
N LEU A 187 -9.15 -2.51 14.16
CA LEU A 187 -10.26 -3.15 13.43
C LEU A 187 -9.83 -3.80 12.11
N PHE A 188 -8.75 -3.31 11.51
CA PHE A 188 -8.22 -3.92 10.30
C PHE A 188 -7.49 -5.20 10.67
N ASN A 189 -8.14 -6.33 10.42
CA ASN A 189 -7.64 -7.65 10.71
C ASN A 189 -8.11 -8.63 9.64
N LEU A 190 -7.18 -9.35 9.03
CA LEU A 190 -7.41 -10.33 7.96
C LEU A 190 -6.91 -11.72 8.35
N ALA A 191 -6.92 -12.07 9.65
CA ALA A 191 -6.47 -13.38 10.15
C ALA A 191 -7.08 -14.55 9.37
N GLY A 192 -8.38 -14.48 9.05
CA GLY A 192 -9.08 -15.52 8.28
C GLY A 192 -8.60 -15.68 6.83
N LEU A 193 -7.77 -14.75 6.32
CA LEU A 193 -7.23 -14.76 4.96
C LEU A 193 -5.71 -14.98 4.90
N ALA A 194 -5.01 -15.02 6.06
CA ALA A 194 -3.55 -15.12 6.12
C ALA A 194 -3.00 -16.46 5.57
N ASN A 195 -3.80 -17.53 5.64
CA ASN A 195 -3.40 -18.88 5.25
C ASN A 195 -4.09 -19.38 3.96
N LEU A 196 -4.61 -18.48 3.12
CA LEU A 196 -5.24 -18.88 1.85
C LEU A 196 -4.27 -19.69 0.98
N SER A 197 -4.73 -20.86 0.53
CA SER A 197 -4.05 -21.55 -0.57
C SER A 197 -4.10 -20.69 -1.84
N ASP A 198 -3.24 -20.98 -2.81
CA ASP A 198 -3.29 -20.25 -4.09
C ASP A 198 -4.65 -20.40 -4.77
N ALA A 199 -5.25 -21.59 -4.73
CA ALA A 199 -6.61 -21.80 -5.23
C ALA A 199 -7.66 -21.00 -4.43
N GLY A 200 -7.48 -20.87 -3.11
CA GLY A 200 -8.34 -20.06 -2.26
C GLY A 200 -8.24 -18.56 -2.57
N TYR A 201 -7.04 -18.06 -2.82
CA TYR A 201 -6.81 -16.69 -3.29
C TYR A 201 -7.44 -16.44 -4.66
N GLU A 202 -7.24 -17.37 -5.60
CA GLU A 202 -7.84 -17.31 -6.94
C GLU A 202 -9.37 -17.31 -6.90
N ALA A 203 -9.97 -18.08 -5.98
CA ALA A 203 -11.40 -18.18 -5.77
C ALA A 203 -11.97 -17.16 -4.77
N LEU A 204 -11.15 -16.21 -4.28
CA LEU A 204 -11.58 -15.22 -3.29
C LEU A 204 -12.81 -14.47 -3.79
N ILE A 205 -13.91 -14.63 -3.06
CA ILE A 205 -15.13 -13.85 -3.25
C ILE A 205 -15.01 -12.54 -2.47
N PRO A 206 -15.71 -11.47 -2.89
CA PRO A 206 -15.58 -10.17 -2.23
C PRO A 206 -15.98 -10.20 -0.75
N VAL A 207 -15.08 -9.76 0.14
CA VAL A 207 -15.26 -9.80 1.59
C VAL A 207 -14.95 -8.45 2.24
N GLN A 208 -15.70 -8.09 3.29
CA GLN A 208 -15.42 -6.87 4.07
C GLN A 208 -14.60 -7.21 5.30
N TRP A 209 -13.58 -6.42 5.60
CA TRP A 209 -12.84 -6.57 6.85
C TRP A 209 -13.57 -5.89 8.04
N PRO A 210 -13.39 -6.39 9.28
CA PRO A 210 -12.49 -7.48 9.70
C PRO A 210 -12.90 -8.88 9.23
N VAL A 211 -11.90 -9.71 8.90
CA VAL A 211 -12.06 -11.13 8.55
C VAL A 211 -11.27 -11.96 9.55
N MET A 212 -11.95 -12.41 10.60
CA MET A 212 -11.34 -13.20 11.67
C MET A 212 -11.22 -14.67 11.28
N GLU A 213 -10.33 -15.41 11.95
CA GLU A 213 -10.22 -16.85 11.77
C GLU A 213 -11.54 -17.56 12.16
N GLY A 214 -11.97 -18.54 11.37
CA GLY A 214 -13.21 -19.29 11.59
C GLY A 214 -14.52 -18.50 11.35
N ALA A 215 -14.44 -17.17 11.22
CA ALA A 215 -15.53 -16.37 10.69
C ALA A 215 -15.63 -16.66 9.19
N GLY A 216 -16.64 -17.41 8.77
CA GLY A 216 -16.93 -17.57 7.34
C GLY A 216 -17.01 -16.21 6.64
N VAL A 217 -16.96 -16.21 5.31
CA VAL A 217 -16.91 -14.98 4.46
C VAL A 217 -18.12 -14.04 4.67
N GLU A 218 -19.11 -14.46 5.46
CA GLU A 218 -20.37 -13.77 5.74
C GLU A 218 -20.59 -13.45 7.23
N ALA A 219 -19.55 -13.08 7.98
CA ALA A 219 -19.77 -12.59 9.35
C ALA A 219 -20.53 -11.25 9.32
N GLU A 220 -21.82 -11.25 9.66
CA GLU A 220 -22.71 -10.08 9.69
C GLU A 220 -22.12 -8.86 10.44
N GLY A 221 -21.27 -9.10 11.45
CA GLY A 221 -20.57 -8.06 12.21
C GLY A 221 -19.46 -7.32 11.46
N SER A 222 -18.97 -7.84 10.33
CA SER A 222 -17.95 -7.18 9.49
C SER A 222 -18.57 -6.13 8.54
N THR A 223 -19.86 -6.31 8.19
CA THR A 223 -20.57 -5.42 7.27
C THR A 223 -20.76 -4.02 7.85
N ARG A 224 -21.14 -3.94 9.14
CA ARG A 224 -21.28 -2.67 9.87
C ARG A 224 -20.49 -2.69 11.16
N LEU A 225 -19.40 -1.91 11.18
CA LEU A 225 -18.60 -1.71 12.38
C LEU A 225 -19.40 -1.00 13.49
N PHE A 226 -19.07 -1.31 14.74
CA PHE A 226 -19.62 -0.69 15.95
C PHE A 226 -21.12 -0.93 16.18
N SER A 227 -21.70 -1.98 15.60
CA SER A 227 -23.11 -2.37 15.84
C SER A 227 -23.38 -2.79 17.29
N ASP A 228 -22.33 -3.14 18.04
CA ASP A 228 -22.34 -3.44 19.48
C ASP A 228 -22.15 -2.20 20.37
N GLY A 229 -21.99 -1.01 19.76
CA GLY A 229 -21.77 0.25 20.47
C GLY A 229 -20.37 0.43 21.04
N ARG A 230 -19.40 -0.44 20.71
CA ARG A 230 -18.02 -0.35 21.18
C ARG A 230 -17.11 0.26 20.12
N PHE A 231 -16.59 1.46 20.38
CA PHE A 231 -15.71 2.18 19.48
C PHE A 231 -14.23 1.91 19.78
N VAL A 232 -13.33 2.18 18.82
CA VAL A 232 -11.87 2.12 19.02
C VAL A 232 -11.39 3.40 19.70
N THR A 233 -11.87 3.61 20.91
CA THR A 233 -11.47 4.71 21.79
C THR A 233 -11.17 4.14 23.16
N ASP A 234 -10.37 4.84 23.97
CA ASP A 234 -9.92 4.35 25.29
C ASP A 234 -11.06 3.92 26.22
N ASN A 235 -12.24 4.54 26.09
CA ASN A 235 -13.44 4.23 26.87
C ASN A 235 -14.53 3.51 26.05
N GLN A 236 -14.21 3.09 24.83
CA GLN A 236 -15.10 2.42 23.86
C GLN A 236 -16.37 3.18 23.49
N ARG A 237 -16.42 4.50 23.72
CA ARG A 237 -17.56 5.36 23.36
C ARG A 237 -17.22 6.25 22.16
N ALA A 238 -18.24 6.58 21.39
CA ALA A 238 -18.13 7.64 20.38
C ALA A 238 -17.74 8.97 21.06
N ARG A 239 -16.89 9.75 20.39
CA ARG A 239 -16.53 11.11 20.80
C ARG A 239 -17.32 12.08 19.91
N PHE A 240 -18.16 12.90 20.51
CA PHE A 240 -18.80 14.01 19.80
C PHE A 240 -17.79 15.14 19.71
N ASP A 241 -17.61 15.68 18.49
CA ASP A 241 -16.85 16.90 18.25
C ASP A 241 -17.82 18.00 17.83
N ALA A 242 -17.58 19.22 18.30
CA ALA A 242 -18.50 20.36 18.17
C ALA A 242 -18.03 21.36 17.11
#